data_AF-J5HYA3-F1
#
_entry.id   AF-J5HYA3-F1
#
_cell.length_a   1.000
_cell.length_b   1.000
_cell.length_c   1.000
_cell.angle_alpha   90.00
_cell.angle_beta   90.00
_cell.angle_gamma   90.00
#
_symmetry.space_group_name_H-M   'P 1'
#
loop_
_entity.id
_entity.type
_entity.pdbx_description
1 polymer ?
#
loop_
_entity_poly.entity_id
_entity_poly.type
_entity_poly.pdbx_seq_one_letter_code
_entity_poly.pdbx_strand_id
1 'polypeptide(L)'
;MRRRGEAGFSLLSTMLAVMILGIVLAIAVPRFSAAIAAANTVKVQADLTALDTAITLYRTTHGKNPESIDKLSDYMTDLAHLKPPSGKAQAEGKEVDLTGKSYALATVDSVCRAVCDGKTAEQYARKE
;
A
#
# COMPACT_ATOMS: atom_id res chain seq x y z
N MET A 1 59.67 3.34 -19.60
CA MET A 1 58.67 2.40 -19.03
C MET A 1 57.87 3.11 -17.94
N ARG A 2 56.58 3.39 -18.16
CA ARG A 2 55.72 4.07 -17.18
C ARG A 2 55.17 3.05 -16.18
N ARG A 3 55.61 3.10 -14.92
CA ARG A 3 54.96 2.39 -13.82
C ARG A 3 53.65 3.12 -13.50
N ARG A 4 52.55 2.51 -13.91
CA ARG A 4 51.19 2.93 -13.60
C ARG A 4 51.00 2.68 -12.11
N GLY A 5 50.92 3.75 -11.31
CA GLY A 5 50.79 3.64 -9.86
C GLY A 5 49.54 2.85 -9.51
N GLU A 6 49.74 1.69 -8.88
CA GLU A 6 48.66 0.93 -8.25
C GLU A 6 48.23 1.71 -7.00
N ALA A 7 47.31 2.65 -7.17
CA ALA A 7 46.55 3.23 -6.06
C ALA A 7 45.53 2.18 -5.60
N GLY A 8 46.02 1.20 -4.83
CA GLY A 8 45.20 0.13 -4.26
C GLY A 8 44.29 0.65 -3.15
N PHE A 9 43.04 0.20 -3.19
CA PHE A 9 42.02 0.42 -2.17
C PHE A 9 42.54 -0.12 -0.81
N SER A 10 42.63 0.72 0.21
CA SER A 10 43.03 0.27 1.55
C SER A 10 41.85 -0.43 2.24
N LEU A 11 42.12 -1.51 2.98
CA LEU A 11 41.11 -2.14 3.84
C LEU A 11 40.55 -1.15 4.87
N LEU A 12 41.36 -0.16 5.27
CA LEU A 12 40.91 0.90 6.17
C LEU A 12 39.84 1.78 5.51
N SER A 13 39.99 2.10 4.22
CA SER A 13 39.02 2.94 3.50
C SER A 13 37.71 2.22 3.22
N THR A 14 37.72 0.91 2.96
CA THR A 14 36.46 0.13 2.88
C THR A 14 35.78 0.07 4.24
N MET A 15 36.51 -0.18 5.33
CA MET A 15 35.94 -0.25 6.68
C MET A 15 35.31 1.09 7.11
N LEU A 16 35.99 2.21 6.85
CA LEU A 16 35.44 3.53 7.11
C LEU A 16 34.18 3.80 6.28
N ALA A 17 34.18 3.41 5.00
CA ALA A 17 33.02 3.58 4.13
C ALA A 17 31.80 2.80 4.63
N VAL A 18 31.94 1.52 4.99
CA VAL A 18 30.81 0.72 5.51
C VAL A 18 30.32 1.22 6.88
N MET A 19 31.20 1.79 7.70
CA MET A 19 30.81 2.41 8.97
C MET A 19 29.88 3.62 8.75
N ILE A 20 30.25 4.51 7.82
CA ILE A 20 29.42 5.68 7.48
C ILE A 20 28.10 5.23 6.85
N LEU A 21 28.14 4.24 5.94
CA LEU A 21 26.93 3.66 5.36
C LEU A 21 26.00 3.08 6.42
N GLY A 22 26.53 2.40 7.44
CA GLY A 22 25.74 1.87 8.56
C GLY A 22 24.96 2.96 9.30
N ILE A 23 25.60 4.11 9.57
CA ILE A 23 24.96 5.25 10.25
C ILE A 23 23.82 5.82 9.39
N VAL A 24 24.06 6.00 8.09
CA VAL A 24 23.02 6.52 7.17
C VAL A 24 21.86 5.54 7.06
N LEU A 25 22.13 4.24 6.93
CA LEU A 25 21.10 3.20 6.82
C LEU A 25 20.22 3.12 8.08
N ALA A 26 20.79 3.34 9.26
CA ALA A 26 20.03 3.34 10.52
C ALA A 26 18.88 4.36 10.54
N ILE A 27 19.04 5.51 9.86
CA ILE A 27 18.00 6.55 9.77
C ILE A 27 17.15 6.36 8.50
N ALA A 28 17.77 5.94 7.40
CA ALA A 28 17.11 5.81 6.10
C ALA A 28 16.06 4.70 6.08
N VAL A 29 16.35 3.52 6.65
CA VAL A 29 15.45 2.36 6.65
C VAL A 29 14.11 2.62 7.35
N PRO A 30 14.05 3.12 8.60
CA PRO A 30 12.77 3.36 9.27
C PRO A 30 11.97 4.47 8.56
N ARG A 31 12.63 5.51 8.06
CA ARG A 31 11.98 6.59 7.31
C ARG A 31 11.37 6.09 6.01
N PHE A 32 12.11 5.27 5.25
CA PHE A 32 11.64 4.71 4.00
C PHE A 32 10.48 3.73 4.22
N SER A 33 10.58 2.89 5.26
CA SER A 33 9.51 1.95 5.62
C SER A 33 8.22 2.67 6.01
N ALA A 34 8.31 3.76 6.79
CA ALA A 34 7.16 4.58 7.13
C ALA A 34 6.54 5.29 5.92
N ALA A 35 7.37 5.76 4.98
CA ALA A 35 6.91 6.38 3.74
C ALA A 35 6.17 5.39 2.85
N ILE A 36 6.66 4.15 2.70
CA ILE A 36 5.96 3.08 1.97
C ILE A 36 4.63 2.78 2.65
N ALA A 37 4.61 2.64 3.98
CA ALA A 37 3.38 2.36 4.70
C ALA A 37 2.32 3.45 4.49
N ALA A 38 2.73 4.72 4.50
CA ALA A 38 1.84 5.85 4.22
C ALA A 38 1.37 5.91 2.75
N ALA A 39 2.23 5.54 1.79
CA ALA A 39 1.81 5.44 0.39
C ALA A 39 0.79 4.31 0.20
N ASN A 40 1.02 3.17 0.85
CA ASN A 40 0.13 2.02 0.80
C ASN A 40 -1.25 2.35 1.38
N THR A 41 -1.33 3.11 2.48
CA THR A 41 -2.62 3.55 3.02
C THR A 41 -3.40 4.41 2.08
N VAL A 42 -2.76 5.40 1.47
CA VAL A 42 -3.42 6.31 0.54
C VAL A 42 -3.90 5.53 -0.69
N LYS A 43 -3.09 4.58 -1.17
CA LYS A 43 -3.48 3.72 -2.29
C LYS A 43 -4.71 2.86 -1.94
N VAL A 44 -4.69 2.16 -0.80
CA VAL A 44 -5.85 1.35 -0.35
C VAL A 44 -7.08 2.21 -0.12
N GLN A 45 -6.93 3.39 0.48
CA GLN A 45 -8.04 4.31 0.70
C GLN A 45 -8.66 4.78 -0.62
N ALA A 46 -7.84 5.17 -1.60
CA ALA A 46 -8.31 5.61 -2.92
C ALA A 46 -9.05 4.47 -3.64
N ASP A 47 -8.50 3.26 -3.56
CA ASP A 47 -9.06 2.04 -4.13
C ASP A 47 -10.44 1.71 -3.55
N LEU A 48 -10.54 1.65 -2.21
CA LEU A 48 -11.79 1.42 -1.51
C LEU A 48 -12.83 2.51 -1.78
N THR A 49 -12.42 3.77 -1.92
CA THR A 49 -13.32 4.88 -2.26
C THR A 49 -13.86 4.76 -3.69
N ALA A 50 -12.99 4.35 -4.62
CA ALA A 50 -13.39 4.12 -6.00
C ALA A 50 -14.36 2.92 -6.12
N LEU A 51 -14.09 1.84 -5.37
CA LEU A 51 -15.01 0.72 -5.23
C LEU A 51 -16.36 1.13 -4.63
N ASP A 52 -16.37 1.93 -3.56
CA ASP A 52 -17.62 2.41 -2.93
C ASP A 52 -18.48 3.24 -3.89
N THR A 53 -17.82 4.07 -4.71
CA THR A 53 -18.46 4.83 -5.79
C THR A 53 -19.09 3.88 -6.82
N ALA A 54 -18.36 2.85 -7.24
CA ALA A 54 -18.87 1.86 -8.17
C ALA A 54 -20.04 1.03 -7.59
N ILE A 55 -20.00 0.70 -6.29
CA ILE A 55 -21.11 0.02 -5.59
C ILE A 55 -22.36 0.91 -5.60
N THR A 56 -22.19 2.20 -5.34
CA THR A 56 -23.29 3.17 -5.35
C THR A 56 -23.90 3.32 -6.75
N LEU A 57 -23.07 3.36 -7.79
CA LEU A 57 -23.52 3.38 -9.18
C LEU A 57 -24.31 2.10 -9.53
N TYR A 58 -23.78 0.92 -9.19
CA TYR A 58 -24.44 -0.36 -9.43
C TYR A 58 -25.81 -0.43 -8.75
N ARG A 59 -25.90 0.02 -7.49
CA ARG A 59 -27.17 0.08 -6.75
C ARG A 59 -28.17 1.02 -7.40
N THR A 60 -27.70 2.13 -7.96
CA THR A 60 -28.57 3.12 -8.62
C THR A 60 -29.13 2.57 -9.93
N THR A 61 -28.36 1.80 -10.69
CA THR A 61 -28.78 1.24 -11.97
C THR A 61 -29.61 -0.03 -11.83
N HIS A 62 -29.26 -0.92 -10.89
CA HIS A 62 -29.89 -2.24 -10.74
C HIS A 62 -30.85 -2.35 -9.54
N GLY A 63 -30.88 -1.34 -8.65
CA GLY A 63 -31.72 -1.33 -7.46
C GLY A 63 -31.35 -2.37 -6.39
N LYS A 64 -30.21 -3.06 -6.54
CA LYS A 64 -29.74 -4.13 -5.64
C LYS A 64 -28.25 -3.98 -5.37
N ASN A 65 -27.78 -4.52 -4.24
CA ASN A 65 -26.35 -4.57 -3.96
C ASN A 65 -25.66 -5.59 -4.88
N PRO A 66 -24.41 -5.33 -5.29
CA PRO A 66 -23.60 -6.34 -5.95
C PRO A 66 -23.33 -7.50 -4.97
N GLU A 67 -23.57 -8.74 -5.40
CA GLU A 67 -23.29 -9.95 -4.61
C GLU A 67 -21.78 -10.26 -4.54
N SER A 68 -20.98 -9.68 -5.44
CA SER A 68 -19.53 -9.90 -5.53
C SER A 68 -18.85 -8.73 -6.24
N ILE A 69 -17.56 -8.50 -5.92
CA ILE A 69 -16.74 -7.47 -6.58
C ILE A 69 -16.71 -7.65 -8.10
N ASP A 70 -16.76 -8.88 -8.59
CA ASP A 70 -16.74 -9.22 -10.02
C ASP A 70 -17.87 -8.55 -10.82
N LYS A 71 -19.03 -8.30 -10.18
CA LYS A 71 -20.17 -7.61 -10.79
C LYS A 71 -19.94 -6.11 -11.02
N LEU A 72 -18.91 -5.55 -10.40
CA LEU A 72 -18.52 -4.16 -10.62
C LEU A 72 -17.62 -3.97 -11.85
N SER A 73 -17.24 -5.05 -12.55
CA SER A 73 -16.42 -5.02 -13.78
C SER A 73 -16.97 -4.08 -14.86
N ASP A 74 -18.29 -3.94 -14.95
CA ASP A 74 -18.97 -3.01 -15.88
C ASP A 74 -18.72 -1.53 -15.53
N TYR A 75 -18.46 -1.24 -14.26
CA TYR A 75 -18.29 0.12 -13.72
C TYR A 75 -16.82 0.48 -13.43
N MET A 76 -15.91 -0.50 -13.45
CA MET A 76 -14.49 -0.28 -13.22
C MET A 76 -13.62 -1.15 -14.15
N THR A 77 -12.90 -0.48 -15.03
CA THR A 77 -12.08 -1.10 -16.08
C THR A 77 -10.88 -1.90 -15.54
N ASP A 78 -10.41 -1.63 -14.32
CA ASP A 78 -9.17 -2.19 -13.77
C ASP A 78 -9.37 -3.15 -12.58
N LEU A 79 -10.59 -3.67 -12.39
CA LEU A 79 -10.91 -4.55 -11.25
C LEU A 79 -10.05 -5.82 -11.16
N ALA A 80 -9.60 -6.35 -12.30
CA ALA A 80 -8.73 -7.53 -12.33
C ALA A 80 -7.30 -7.25 -11.80
N HIS A 81 -6.86 -5.99 -11.86
CA HIS A 81 -5.56 -5.52 -11.38
C HIS A 81 -5.63 -4.80 -10.03
N LEU A 82 -6.84 -4.56 -9.54
CA LEU A 82 -7.14 -3.97 -8.25
C LEU A 82 -6.71 -4.92 -7.12
N LYS A 83 -5.45 -4.82 -6.72
CA LYS A 83 -4.88 -5.54 -5.59
C LYS A 83 -4.25 -4.56 -4.62
N PRO A 84 -4.48 -4.73 -3.31
CA PRO A 84 -3.82 -3.89 -2.33
C PRO A 84 -2.30 -4.05 -2.48
N PRO A 85 -1.55 -2.95 -2.34
CA PRO A 85 -0.10 -3.01 -2.38
C PRO A 85 0.40 -3.97 -1.30
N SER A 86 1.40 -4.77 -1.64
CA SER A 86 2.01 -5.69 -0.68
C SER A 86 2.84 -4.93 0.35
N GLY A 87 2.90 -5.47 1.56
CA GLY A 87 3.59 -4.85 2.69
C GLY A 87 2.64 -4.14 3.64
N LYS A 88 3.21 -3.29 4.49
CA LYS A 88 2.48 -2.69 5.60
C LYS A 88 1.70 -1.46 5.18
N ALA A 89 0.59 -1.20 5.86
CA ALA A 89 -0.21 0.01 5.80
C ALA A 89 -0.67 0.39 7.22
N GLN A 90 -1.11 1.62 7.43
CA GLN A 90 -1.74 2.09 8.65
C GLN A 90 -3.27 2.07 8.52
N ALA A 91 -3.97 1.46 9.47
CA ALA A 91 -5.42 1.61 9.59
C ALA A 91 -5.78 1.78 11.06
N GLU A 92 -6.54 2.83 11.36
CA GLU A 92 -6.90 3.26 12.71
C GLU A 92 -5.68 3.46 13.62
N GLY A 93 -4.57 3.95 13.05
CA GLY A 93 -3.31 4.16 13.79
C GLY A 93 -2.55 2.87 14.15
N LYS A 94 -2.92 1.73 13.56
CA LYS A 94 -2.20 0.45 13.70
C LYS A 94 -1.62 -0.01 12.36
N GLU A 95 -0.43 -0.60 12.39
CA GLU A 95 0.14 -1.31 11.24
C GLU A 95 -0.72 -2.54 10.91
N VAL A 96 -1.19 -2.61 9.67
CA VAL A 96 -1.86 -3.74 9.05
C VAL A 96 -0.98 -4.25 7.93
N ASP A 97 -0.70 -5.55 7.91
CA ASP A 97 -0.01 -6.18 6.80
C ASP A 97 -1.00 -6.46 5.67
N LEU A 98 -0.74 -5.98 4.46
CA LEU A 98 -1.60 -6.16 3.29
C LEU A 98 -1.12 -7.27 2.36
N THR A 99 -0.06 -7.98 2.73
CA THR A 99 0.58 -8.98 1.86
C THR A 99 -0.39 -10.12 1.56
N GLY A 100 -0.69 -10.33 0.28
CA GLY A 100 -1.61 -11.38 -0.18
C GLY A 100 -3.08 -11.12 0.13
N LYS A 101 -3.44 -9.92 0.63
CA LYS A 101 -4.83 -9.55 0.87
C LYS A 101 -5.52 -9.12 -0.42
N SER A 102 -6.84 -9.19 -0.42
CA SER A 102 -7.68 -8.77 -1.54
C SER A 102 -8.81 -7.87 -1.03
N TYR A 103 -9.40 -7.13 -1.95
CA TYR A 103 -10.60 -6.34 -1.66
C TYR A 103 -11.80 -7.28 -1.59
N ALA A 104 -12.71 -7.00 -0.66
CA ALA A 104 -13.96 -7.73 -0.49
C ALA A 104 -15.11 -6.74 -0.30
N LEU A 105 -16.34 -7.22 -0.48
CA LEU A 105 -17.54 -6.48 -0.10
C LEU A 105 -17.98 -6.93 1.29
N ALA A 106 -18.25 -5.98 2.19
CA ALA A 106 -18.84 -6.25 3.48
C ALA A 106 -20.04 -5.33 3.72
N THR A 107 -21.04 -5.84 4.41
CA THR A 107 -22.18 -5.02 4.85
C THR A 107 -21.82 -4.39 6.18
N VAL A 108 -21.56 -3.09 6.17
CA VAL A 108 -21.32 -2.28 7.36
C VAL A 108 -22.54 -1.38 7.55
N ASP A 109 -23.20 -1.47 8.71
CA ASP A 109 -24.38 -0.66 9.04
C ASP A 109 -25.53 -0.77 8.01
N SER A 110 -25.84 -1.99 7.57
CA SER A 110 -26.85 -2.27 6.51
C SER A 110 -26.51 -1.72 5.11
N VAL A 111 -25.31 -1.19 4.91
CA VAL A 111 -24.80 -0.67 3.64
C VAL A 111 -23.64 -1.55 3.16
N CYS A 112 -23.71 -2.04 1.92
CA CYS A 112 -22.60 -2.75 1.29
C CYS A 112 -21.51 -1.73 0.97
N ARG A 113 -20.32 -1.98 1.50
CA ARG A 113 -19.12 -1.16 1.33
C ARG A 113 -17.94 -2.03 0.93
N ALA A 114 -16.98 -1.43 0.25
CA ALA A 114 -15.71 -2.07 -0.02
C ALA A 114 -14.85 -2.13 1.25
N VAL A 115 -14.23 -3.27 1.49
CA VAL A 115 -13.29 -3.48 2.59
C VAL A 115 -12.01 -4.14 2.13
N CYS A 116 -10.90 -3.76 2.76
CA CYS A 116 -9.61 -4.42 2.63
C CYS A 116 -9.21 -4.92 4.02
N ASP A 117 -8.96 -6.22 4.17
CA ASP A 117 -8.70 -6.83 5.48
C ASP A 117 -9.83 -6.63 6.52
N GLY A 118 -11.08 -6.58 6.06
CA GLY A 118 -12.23 -6.29 6.92
C GLY A 118 -12.33 -4.83 7.38
N LYS A 119 -11.48 -3.93 6.86
CA LYS A 119 -11.48 -2.51 7.18
C LYS A 119 -11.98 -1.65 6.02
N THR A 120 -12.77 -0.60 6.33
CA THR A 120 -13.33 0.34 5.34
C THR A 120 -12.34 1.45 4.96
N ALA A 121 -12.62 2.19 3.87
CA ALA A 121 -11.80 3.33 3.44
C ALA A 121 -11.55 4.35 4.57
N GLU A 122 -12.58 4.61 5.39
CA GLU A 122 -12.53 5.53 6.52
C GLU A 122 -11.56 5.07 7.61
N GLN A 123 -11.44 3.75 7.81
CA GLN A 123 -10.51 3.19 8.79
C GLN A 123 -9.06 3.23 8.29
N TYR A 124 -8.84 3.28 6.98
CA TYR A 124 -7.52 3.54 6.38
C TYR A 124 -7.21 5.04 6.28
N ALA A 125 -8.19 5.93 6.55
CA ALA A 125 -7.95 7.36 6.55
C ALA A 125 -6.95 7.72 7.65
N ARG A 126 -6.04 8.63 7.30
CA ARG A 126 -5.11 9.21 8.26
C ARG A 126 -5.92 9.93 9.34
N LYS A 127 -5.84 9.47 10.60
CA LYS A 127 -6.29 10.27 11.74
C LYS A 127 -5.41 11.52 11.79
N GLU A 128 -6.05 12.68 11.64
CA GLU A 128 -5.42 13.99 11.85
C GLU A 128 -5.02 14.19 13.32
#